data_AF-A0A952STH4-F1
#
_entry.id   AF-A0A952STH4-F1
#
_cell.length_a   1.000
_cell.length_b   1.000
_cell.length_c   1.000
_cell.angle_alpha   90.00
_cell.angle_beta   90.00
_cell.angle_gamma   90.00
#
_symmetry.space_group_name_H-M   'P 1'
#
loop_
_entity.id
_entity.type
_entity.pdbx_description
1 polymer ?
#
loop_
_entity_poly.entity_id
_entity_poly.type
_entity_poly.pdbx_seq_one_letter_code
_entity_poly.pdbx_strand_id
1 'polypeptide(L)' 'MPLLPDSPKYSVSFAVETIKTNTSRRLREKFRFLDKVYWDRGGIWSTGYFVSTVGITEEIIRRYVARQGKEDAGQAQLEF' A
#
# COMPACT_ATOMS: atom_id res chain seq x y z
N MET A 1 19.37 15.71 14.31
CA MET A 1 18.49 15.56 13.13
C MET A 1 17.46 14.50 13.50
N PRO A 2 16.15 14.79 13.57
CA PRO A 2 15.20 13.81 14.09
C PRO A 2 14.95 12.71 13.04
N LEU A 3 14.79 11.50 13.56
CA LEU A 3 14.71 10.23 12.84
C LEU A 3 13.38 10.11 12.07
N LEU A 4 13.43 9.69 10.81
CA LEU A 4 12.24 9.36 10.01
C LEU A 4 11.81 7.92 10.31
N PRO A 5 10.52 7.66 10.57
CA PRO A 5 10.00 6.34 10.88
C PRO A 5 10.00 5.46 9.63
N ASP A 6 10.21 4.16 9.81
CA ASP A 6 10.13 3.12 8.79
C ASP A 6 8.72 2.99 8.20
N SER A 7 8.31 3.97 7.41
CA SER A 7 7.05 3.97 6.68
C SER A 7 7.17 2.96 5.52
N PRO A 8 6.22 2.02 5.36
CA PRO A 8 6.14 1.21 4.16
C PRO A 8 6.19 2.13 2.94
N LYS A 9 7.13 1.88 2.01
CA LYS A 9 7.40 2.77 0.87
C LYS A 9 6.15 3.11 0.05
N TYR A 10 5.11 2.28 0.14
CA TYR A 10 3.78 2.53 -0.41
C TYR A 10 2.71 2.10 0.60
N SER A 11 1.75 2.98 0.88
CA SER A 11 0.58 2.61 1.67
C SER A 11 -0.34 1.69 0.87
N VAL A 12 -1.12 0.85 1.57
CA VAL A 12 -2.14 0.02 0.92
C VAL A 12 -3.15 0.88 0.16
N SER A 13 -3.48 2.06 0.70
CA SER A 13 -4.33 3.05 0.02
C SER A 13 -3.77 3.44 -1.35
N PHE A 14 -2.47 3.74 -1.42
CA PHE A 14 -1.81 4.13 -2.65
C PHE A 14 -1.81 3.02 -3.70
N ALA A 15 -1.58 1.77 -3.26
CA ALA A 15 -1.62 0.62 -4.15
C ALA A 15 -3.03 0.41 -4.73
N VAL A 16 -4.07 0.47 -3.89
CA VAL A 16 -5.46 0.30 -4.33
C VAL A 16 -5.90 1.45 -5.23
N GLU A 17 -5.55 2.68 -4.91
CA GLU A 17 -5.82 3.86 -5.75
C GLU A 17 -5.17 3.69 -7.14
N THR A 18 -3.90 3.29 -7.19
CA THR A 18 -3.17 3.06 -8.43
C THR A 18 -3.85 1.98 -9.29
N ILE A 19 -4.31 0.90 -8.67
CA ILE A 19 -5.02 -0.18 -9.37
C ILE A 19 -6.37 0.33 -9.92
N LYS A 20 -7.18 0.99 -9.09
CA LYS A 20 -8.51 1.51 -9.49
C LYS A 20 -8.39 2.52 -10.62
N THR A 21 -7.42 3.43 -10.56
CA THR A 21 -7.20 4.46 -11.59
C THR A 21 -6.74 3.85 -12.90
N ASN A 22 -5.73 2.98 -12.88
CA ASN A 22 -5.19 2.36 -14.10
C ASN A 22 -6.23 1.44 -14.78
N THR A 23 -6.97 0.67 -14.00
CA THR A 23 -8.02 -0.21 -14.54
C THR A 23 -9.19 0.59 -15.09
N SER A 24 -9.60 1.67 -14.43
CA SER A 24 -10.64 2.57 -14.95
C SER A 24 -10.26 3.14 -16.30
N ARG A 25 -9.02 3.63 -16.45
CA ARG A 25 -8.52 4.17 -17.72
C ARG A 25 -8.55 3.13 -18.83
N ARG A 26 -7.98 1.94 -18.58
CA ARG A 26 -7.94 0.85 -19.56
C ARG A 26 -9.32 0.34 -19.96
N LEU A 27 -10.24 0.25 -19.00
CA LEU A 27 -11.63 -0.14 -19.27
C LEU A 27 -12.33 0.89 -20.14
N ARG A 28 -12.18 2.18 -19.84
CA ARG A 28 -12.73 3.26 -20.66
C ARG A 28 -12.17 3.18 -22.07
N GLU A 29 -10.85 3.09 -22.26
CA GLU A 29 -10.20 2.99 -23.57
C GLU A 29 -10.73 1.80 -24.39
N LYS A 30 -10.83 0.62 -23.76
CA LYS A 30 -11.31 -0.60 -24.44
C LYS A 30 -12.80 -0.58 -24.73
N PHE A 31 -13.60 -0.01 -23.83
CA PHE A 31 -15.06 -0.04 -23.89
C PHE A 31 -15.63 1.37 -23.83
N ARG A 32 -15.65 2.04 -24.99
CA ARG A 32 -16.10 3.44 -25.12
C ARG A 32 -17.55 3.66 -24.66
N PHE A 33 -18.39 2.63 -24.66
CA PHE A 33 -19.77 2.74 -24.13
C PHE A 33 -19.81 3.02 -22.63
N LEU A 34 -18.75 2.67 -21.87
CA LEU A 34 -18.66 2.96 -20.43
C LEU A 34 -18.68 4.46 -20.12
N ASP A 35 -18.27 5.32 -21.06
CA ASP A 35 -18.37 6.77 -20.88
C ASP A 35 -19.81 7.26 -20.86
N LYS A 36 -20.75 6.52 -21.49
CA LYS A 36 -22.18 6.82 -21.45
C LYS A 36 -22.87 6.24 -20.21
N VAL A 37 -22.33 5.16 -19.65
CA VAL A 37 -22.89 4.49 -18.46
C VAL A 37 -22.41 5.18 -17.18
N TYR A 38 -21.12 5.48 -17.11
CA TYR A 38 -20.44 6.15 -15.99
C TYR A 38 -20.10 7.60 -16.39
N TRP A 39 -21.10 8.30 -16.90
CA TRP A 39 -21.03 9.71 -17.31
C TRP A 39 -21.14 10.67 -16.12
N ASP A 40 -21.68 10.18 -15.00
CA ASP A 40 -21.73 10.88 -13.73
C ASP A 40 -20.36 10.82 -13.02
N ARG A 41 -20.18 11.64 -11.98
CA ARG A 41 -18.90 11.70 -11.24
C ARG A 41 -18.63 10.44 -10.41
N GLY A 42 -19.41 9.37 -10.56
CA GLY A 42 -19.33 8.15 -9.77
C GLY A 42 -18.10 7.29 -10.05
N GLY A 43 -17.44 7.48 -11.20
CA GLY A 43 -16.32 6.63 -11.62
C GLY A 43 -16.75 5.16 -11.85
N ILE A 44 -15.82 4.30 -12.25
CA ILE A 44 -16.12 2.87 -12.49
C ILE A 44 -16.12 2.06 -11.19
N TRP A 45 -15.34 2.50 -10.20
CA TRP A 45 -15.18 1.81 -8.92
C TRP A 45 -15.75 2.65 -7.78
N SER A 46 -16.27 2.00 -6.75
CA SER A 46 -16.68 2.68 -5.51
C SER A 46 -15.48 3.35 -4.81
N THR A 47 -15.73 4.44 -4.09
CA THR A 47 -14.72 5.19 -3.32
C THR A 47 -14.04 4.31 -2.27
N GLY A 48 -14.81 3.48 -1.56
CA GLY A 48 -14.30 2.60 -0.51
C GLY A 48 -13.50 1.42 -1.04
N TYR A 49 -12.60 0.89 -0.21
CA TYR A 49 -11.93 -0.39 -0.42
C TYR A 49 -11.80 -1.10 0.92
N PHE A 50 -11.85 -2.43 0.89
CA PHE A 50 -11.62 -3.28 2.04
C PHE A 50 -10.33 -4.07 1.80
N VAL A 51 -9.47 -4.12 2.81
CA VAL A 51 -8.26 -4.93 2.80
C VAL A 51 -8.24 -5.78 4.06
N SER A 52 -7.93 -7.06 3.89
CA SER A 52 -7.63 -7.96 4.98
C SER A 52 -6.27 -8.61 4.69
N THR A 53 -5.39 -8.59 5.67
CA THR A 53 -4.12 -9.31 5.61
C THR A 53 -4.37 -10.78 5.91
N VAL A 54 -4.88 -11.52 4.95
CA VAL A 54 -4.98 -12.98 5.08
C VAL A 54 -3.56 -13.54 4.97
N GLY A 55 -3.01 -14.06 6.07
CA GLY A 55 -1.69 -14.72 6.08
C GLY A 55 -0.55 -14.02 6.83
N ILE A 56 -0.80 -12.89 7.52
CA ILE A 56 0.19 -12.38 8.48
C ILE A 56 0.01 -13.14 9.79
N THR A 57 0.79 -14.21 9.96
CA THR A 57 0.89 -14.94 11.23
C THR A 57 1.67 -14.11 12.24
N GLU A 58 1.33 -14.19 13.52
CA GLU A 58 2.06 -13.57 14.63
C GLU A 58 3.58 -13.83 14.55
N GLU A 59 3.97 -15.00 14.04
CA GLU A 59 5.36 -15.39 13.80
C GLU A 59 6.12 -14.48 12.83
N ILE A 60 5.45 -13.97 11.78
CA ILE A 60 6.05 -13.06 10.80
C ILE A 60 6.24 -11.67 11.43
N ILE A 61 5.26 -11.21 12.20
CA ILE A 61 5.35 -9.95 12.95
C ILE A 61 6.48 -10.05 13.99
N ARG A 62 6.53 -11.14 14.75
CA ARG A 62 7.55 -11.37 15.76
C ARG A 62 8.95 -11.45 15.15
N ARG A 63 9.11 -12.10 13.99
CA ARG A 63 10.38 -12.13 13.25
C ARG A 63 10.77 -10.75 12.71
N TYR A 64 9.81 -9.96 12.22
CA TYR A 64 10.07 -8.60 11.76
C TYR A 64 10.55 -7.71 12.90
N VAL A 65 9.84 -7.69 14.04
CA VAL A 65 10.21 -6.91 15.24
C VAL A 65 11.56 -7.35 15.81
N ALA A 66 11.80 -8.67 15.89
CA ALA A 66 13.07 -9.20 16.38
C ALA A 66 14.25 -8.87 15.45
N ARG A 67 14.01 -8.73 14.14
CA ARG A 67 15.04 -8.33 13.18
C ARG A 67 15.30 -6.82 13.25
N GLN A 68 14.27 -5.99 13.34
CA GLN A 68 14.40 -4.55 13.54
C GLN A 68 15.20 -4.24 14.81
N GLY A 69 14.85 -4.87 15.94
CA GLY A 69 15.58 -4.67 17.20
C GLY A 69 17.04 -5.11 17.16
N LYS A 70 17.43 -6.01 16.25
CA LYS A 70 18.83 -6.41 16.03
C LYS A 70 19.57 -5.49 15.07
N GLU A 71 18.90 -4.99 14.03
CA GLU A 71 19.46 -3.99 13.10
C GLU A 71 19.69 -2.65 13.82
N ASP A 72 18.78 -2.23 14.71
CA ASP A 72 18.94 -1.03 15.55
C ASP A 72 20.02 -1.19 16.63
N ALA A 73 20.21 -2.41 17.16
CA ALA A 73 21.24 -2.69 18.16
C ALA A 73 22.66 -2.79 17.57
N GLY A 74 22.79 -2.98 16.25
CA GLY A 74 24.08 -3.13 15.55
C GLY A 74 24.77 -1.81 15.21
N GLN A 75 24.12 -0.65 15.39
CA GLN A 75 24.68 0.66 15.07
C GLN A 75 25.50 1.31 16.21
N ALA A 76 25.70 0.61 17.33
CA ALA A 76 26.53 1.10 18.44
C ALA A 76 27.88 0.37 18.53
N GLN A 77 28.73 0.51 17.51
CA GLN A 77 30.18 0.46 17.74
C GLN A 77 30.65 1.88 18.03
N LEU A 78 30.61 2.25 19.31
CA LEU A 78 31.44 3.34 19.82
C LEU A 78 32.81 2.72 20.09
N GLU A 79 33.73 2.88 19.14
CA GLU A 79 35.15 2.73 19.44
C GLU A 79 35.56 3.88 20.37
N PHE A 80 36.09 3.54 21.54
CA PHE A 80 36.84 4.45 22.40
C PHE A 80 38.32 4.39 22.03
#